data_AF-A0A4Q6BYR8-F1
#
_entry.id   AF-A0A4Q6BYR8-F1
#
_cell.length_a   1.000
_cell.length_b   1.000
_cell.length_c   1.000
_cell.angle_alpha   90.00
_cell.angle_beta   90.00
_cell.angle_gamma   90.00
#
_symmetry.space_group_name_H-M   'P 1'
#
loop_
_entity.id
_entity.type
_entity.pdbx_description
1 polymer ?
#
loop_
_entity_poly.entity_id
_entity_poly.type
_entity_poly.pdbx_seq_one_letter_code
_entity_poly.pdbx_strand_id
1 'polypeptide(L)'
;MNIAATASPVKIRRALLSVSDKTGLVELARALAARQVELLSTGGTAKALRDAGLAVRDVAEVTGFPEMMDGRVKTLHPKVHGGLLGRGGVDDAVMATHGIEAIDLLVLNLYPFEQVTARADCSLAEAVENIDIGGPAMLRSAAKNFARVAVATDPSQYPALVAELEAGDGQLSAATRFSLSVSAFNRVAQYDAAISNYLSAVTDAS
;
A
#
# COMPACT_ATOMS: atom_id res chain seq x y z
N MET A 1 -5.83 -26.87 3.28
CA MET A 1 -6.04 -26.52 1.86
C MET A 1 -4.71 -26.05 1.29
N ASN A 2 -4.18 -26.73 0.27
CA ASN A 2 -2.87 -26.42 -0.30
C ASN A 2 -3.06 -25.40 -1.44
N ILE A 3 -2.93 -24.10 -1.12
CA ILE A 3 -3.10 -22.99 -2.08
C ILE A 3 -1.97 -22.96 -3.14
N ALA A 4 -0.89 -23.73 -2.92
CA ALA A 4 0.33 -23.70 -3.71
C ALA A 4 0.21 -24.21 -5.17
N ALA A 5 -0.89 -24.85 -5.57
CA ALA A 5 -0.91 -25.62 -6.83
C ALA A 5 -1.46 -24.89 -8.07
N THR A 6 -2.09 -23.71 -7.97
CA THR A 6 -2.83 -23.14 -9.13
C THR A 6 -2.54 -21.69 -9.51
N ALA A 7 -1.82 -20.92 -8.70
CA ALA A 7 -1.54 -19.52 -9.01
C ALA A 7 -0.06 -19.32 -9.41
N SER A 8 0.16 -18.78 -10.62
CA SER A 8 1.49 -18.53 -11.16
C SER A 8 2.23 -17.41 -10.40
N PRO A 9 3.57 -17.42 -10.41
CA PRO A 9 4.37 -16.28 -9.98
C PRO A 9 3.99 -15.00 -10.75
N VAL A 10 4.16 -13.84 -10.12
CA VAL A 10 3.90 -12.54 -10.75
C VAL A 10 5.17 -11.73 -10.75
N LYS A 11 5.61 -11.30 -11.94
CA LYS A 11 6.69 -10.33 -12.13
C LYS A 11 6.21 -8.94 -11.71
N ILE A 12 6.93 -8.33 -10.77
CA ILE A 12 6.66 -6.96 -10.33
C ILE A 12 7.20 -6.00 -11.39
N ARG A 13 6.33 -5.16 -11.95
CA ARG A 13 6.68 -4.12 -12.94
C ARG A 13 6.36 -2.73 -12.43
N ARG A 14 5.34 -2.60 -11.59
CA ARG A 14 4.98 -1.33 -10.95
C ARG A 14 4.69 -1.51 -9.47
N ALA A 15 5.27 -0.64 -8.65
CA ALA A 15 5.07 -0.60 -7.22
C ALA A 15 4.50 0.75 -6.78
N LEU A 16 3.45 0.73 -5.95
CA LEU A 16 2.93 1.92 -5.26
C LEU A 16 3.45 1.93 -3.82
N LEU A 17 4.24 2.94 -3.47
CA LEU A 17 4.85 3.10 -2.14
C LEU A 17 4.21 4.29 -1.44
N SER A 18 3.57 4.06 -0.30
CA SER A 18 2.92 5.08 0.52
C SER A 18 3.05 4.71 1.99
N VAL A 19 4.10 5.20 2.66
CA VAL A 19 4.44 4.78 4.02
C VAL A 19 4.58 5.96 4.98
N SER A 20 4.04 5.78 6.19
CA SER A 20 4.28 6.67 7.31
C SER A 20 5.68 6.41 7.90
N ASP A 21 5.95 5.18 8.32
CA ASP A 21 7.28 4.71 8.74
C ASP A 21 8.15 4.41 7.52
N LYS A 22 9.28 5.10 7.41
CA LYS A 22 10.20 5.05 6.26
C LYS A 22 11.39 4.12 6.50
N THR A 23 11.40 3.36 7.60
CA THR A 23 12.42 2.36 7.90
C THR A 23 12.55 1.38 6.73
N GLY A 24 13.76 1.21 6.20
CA GLY A 24 14.06 0.30 5.09
C GLY A 24 13.45 0.68 3.73
N LEU A 25 12.76 1.83 3.62
CA LEU A 25 12.05 2.24 2.40
C LEU A 25 13.01 2.43 1.23
N VAL A 26 14.14 3.10 1.47
CA VAL A 26 15.10 3.46 0.41
C VAL A 26 15.80 2.21 -0.12
N GLU A 27 16.18 1.29 0.75
CA GLU A 27 16.79 0.01 0.40
C GLU A 27 15.84 -0.83 -0.45
N LEU A 28 14.57 -0.95 -0.03
CA LEU A 28 13.53 -1.61 -0.82
C LEU A 28 13.35 -0.95 -2.19
N ALA A 29 13.24 0.37 -2.23
CA ALA A 29 12.99 1.09 -3.47
C ALA A 29 14.18 1.03 -4.45
N ARG A 30 15.43 1.02 -3.94
CA ARG A 30 16.63 0.76 -4.77
C ARG A 30 16.60 -0.65 -5.36
N ALA A 31 16.22 -1.64 -4.58
CA ALA A 31 16.07 -3.01 -5.06
C ALA A 31 15.01 -3.07 -6.18
N LEU A 32 13.85 -2.43 -6.00
CA LEU A 32 12.82 -2.36 -7.04
C LEU A 32 13.33 -1.64 -8.31
N ALA A 33 13.95 -0.48 -8.16
CA ALA A 33 14.47 0.30 -9.28
C ALA A 33 15.59 -0.42 -10.06
N ALA A 34 16.47 -1.16 -9.38
CA ALA A 34 17.51 -1.98 -10.01
C ALA A 34 16.93 -3.06 -10.94
N ARG A 35 15.65 -3.42 -10.76
CA ARG A 35 14.89 -4.37 -11.57
C ARG A 35 13.94 -3.70 -12.55
N GLN A 36 14.13 -2.39 -12.78
CA GLN A 36 13.30 -1.57 -13.67
C GLN A 36 11.82 -1.51 -13.28
N VAL A 37 11.51 -1.69 -11.99
CA VAL A 37 10.16 -1.48 -11.47
C VAL A 37 9.86 0.02 -11.44
N GLU A 38 8.74 0.42 -12.04
CA GLU A 38 8.24 1.79 -11.94
C GLU A 38 7.77 2.06 -10.50
N LEU A 39 8.30 3.11 -9.90
CA LEU A 39 7.93 3.55 -8.56
C LEU A 39 6.86 4.64 -8.64
N LEU A 40 5.66 4.34 -8.15
CA LEU A 40 4.62 5.31 -7.87
C LEU A 40 4.66 5.70 -6.39
N SER A 41 4.52 6.99 -6.10
CA SER A 41 4.41 7.46 -4.71
C SER A 41 3.70 8.81 -4.60
N THR A 42 3.53 9.29 -3.38
CA THR A 42 2.93 10.60 -3.08
C THR A 42 3.48 11.18 -1.78
N GLY A 43 3.34 12.49 -1.59
CA GLY A 43 3.66 13.20 -0.34
C GLY A 43 5.08 12.93 0.18
N GLY A 44 5.19 12.75 1.50
CA GLY A 44 6.47 12.55 2.17
C GLY A 44 7.22 11.28 1.75
N THR A 45 6.52 10.25 1.26
CA THR A 45 7.17 9.04 0.70
C THR A 45 7.85 9.38 -0.63
N ALA A 46 7.15 10.05 -1.55
CA ALA A 46 7.74 10.46 -2.83
C ALA A 46 8.95 11.37 -2.63
N LYS A 47 8.86 12.31 -1.68
CA LYS A 47 10.00 13.17 -1.32
C LYS A 47 11.21 12.36 -0.86
N ALA A 48 11.03 11.46 0.10
CA ALA A 48 12.14 10.65 0.64
C ALA A 48 12.84 9.80 -0.45
N LEU A 49 12.07 9.25 -1.38
CA LEU A 49 12.61 8.49 -2.51
C LEU A 49 13.39 9.37 -3.50
N ARG A 50 12.88 10.57 -3.81
CA ARG A 50 13.58 11.54 -4.67
C ARG A 50 14.86 12.07 -4.04
N ASP A 51 14.83 12.37 -2.74
CA ASP A 51 16.02 12.78 -1.98
C ASP A 51 17.11 11.69 -2.01
N ALA A 52 16.72 10.41 -2.13
CA ALA A 52 17.63 9.28 -2.32
C ALA A 52 18.10 9.07 -3.78
N GLY A 53 17.69 9.94 -4.71
CA GLY A 53 18.08 9.90 -6.13
C GLY A 53 17.29 8.90 -6.96
N LEU A 54 16.11 8.45 -6.51
CA LEU A 54 15.27 7.51 -7.24
C LEU A 54 14.27 8.25 -8.14
N ALA A 55 14.03 7.70 -9.34
CA ALA A 55 12.96 8.16 -10.21
C ALA A 55 11.61 7.69 -9.65
N VAL A 56 10.69 8.64 -9.44
CA VAL A 56 9.37 8.39 -8.85
C VAL A 56 8.33 9.20 -9.61
N ARG A 57 7.29 8.52 -10.08
CA ARG A 57 6.11 9.12 -10.68
C ARG A 57 5.09 9.43 -9.60
N ASP A 58 4.56 10.64 -9.60
CA ASP A 58 3.57 11.03 -8.58
C ASP A 58 2.20 10.38 -8.88
N VAL A 59 1.50 9.95 -7.83
CA VAL A 59 0.13 9.46 -7.95
C VAL A 59 -0.77 10.51 -8.62
N ALA A 60 -0.56 11.80 -8.36
CA ALA A 60 -1.31 12.89 -8.99
C ALA A 60 -1.16 12.93 -10.52
N GLU A 61 0.03 12.59 -11.04
CA GLU A 61 0.27 12.48 -12.49
C GLU A 61 -0.47 11.28 -13.10
N VAL A 62 -0.56 10.18 -12.35
CA VAL A 62 -1.31 8.99 -12.78
C VAL A 62 -2.81 9.29 -12.78
N THR A 63 -3.33 9.86 -11.69
CA THR A 63 -4.76 10.12 -11.51
C THR A 63 -5.24 11.24 -12.43
N GLY A 64 -4.42 12.28 -12.64
CA GLY A 64 -4.84 13.56 -13.21
C GLY A 64 -5.59 14.44 -12.21
N PHE A 65 -5.57 14.07 -10.93
CA PHE A 65 -6.23 14.80 -9.84
C PHE A 65 -5.19 15.34 -8.87
N PRO A 66 -5.24 16.65 -8.52
CA PRO A 66 -4.33 17.23 -7.55
C PRO A 66 -4.63 16.72 -6.14
N GLU A 67 -3.68 16.90 -5.24
CA GLU A 67 -3.91 16.69 -3.81
C GLU A 67 -4.92 17.73 -3.29
N MET A 68 -5.89 17.28 -2.47
CA MET A 68 -6.96 18.12 -1.94
C MET A 68 -7.35 17.71 -0.52
N MET A 69 -7.97 18.64 0.22
CA MET A 69 -8.41 18.43 1.61
C MET A 69 -7.27 17.94 2.52
N ASP A 70 -6.11 18.60 2.45
CA ASP A 70 -4.91 18.27 3.22
C ASP A 70 -4.47 16.80 3.07
N GLY A 71 -4.60 16.26 1.85
CA GLY A 71 -4.18 14.90 1.53
C GLY A 71 -5.18 13.80 1.86
N ARG A 72 -6.37 14.12 2.40
CA ARG A 72 -7.42 13.15 2.74
C ARG A 72 -7.91 12.32 1.56
N VAL A 73 -7.88 12.86 0.34
CA VAL A 73 -8.48 12.24 -0.86
C VAL A 73 -7.48 12.09 -2.01
N LYS A 74 -6.22 11.72 -1.72
CA LYS A 74 -5.18 11.62 -2.76
C LYS A 74 -5.14 10.27 -3.51
N THR A 75 -5.55 9.17 -2.86
CA THR A 75 -5.45 7.81 -3.43
C THR A 75 -6.78 7.13 -3.69
N LEU A 76 -7.89 7.73 -3.24
CA LEU A 76 -9.26 7.24 -3.43
C LEU A 76 -9.74 7.51 -4.86
N HIS A 77 -9.05 6.94 -5.84
CA HIS A 77 -9.25 7.19 -7.26
C HIS A 77 -9.33 5.88 -8.07
N PRO A 78 -10.22 5.78 -9.10
CA PRO A 78 -10.36 4.57 -9.92
C PRO A 78 -9.05 4.11 -10.58
N LYS A 79 -8.16 5.04 -10.96
CA LYS A 79 -6.85 4.65 -11.54
C LYS A 79 -5.92 3.97 -10.53
N VAL A 80 -6.04 4.27 -9.24
CA VAL A 80 -5.26 3.61 -8.18
C VAL A 80 -5.92 2.27 -7.83
N HIS A 81 -7.19 2.30 -7.43
CA HIS A 81 -7.90 1.09 -7.01
C HIS A 81 -8.12 0.11 -8.15
N GLY A 82 -8.38 0.57 -9.37
CA GLY A 82 -8.46 -0.27 -10.57
C GLY A 82 -7.12 -0.91 -10.93
N GLY A 83 -6.00 -0.19 -10.72
CA GLY A 83 -4.66 -0.75 -10.89
C GLY A 83 -4.37 -1.89 -9.90
N LEU A 84 -4.87 -1.78 -8.67
CA LEU A 84 -4.76 -2.81 -7.62
C LEU A 84 -5.79 -3.95 -7.77
N LEU A 85 -7.00 -3.67 -8.24
CA LEU A 85 -8.13 -4.62 -8.25
C LEU A 85 -8.36 -5.33 -9.58
N GLY A 86 -7.79 -4.83 -10.68
CA GLY A 86 -8.00 -5.43 -11.99
C GLY A 86 -7.65 -6.92 -12.00
N ARG A 87 -8.44 -7.74 -12.67
CA ARG A 87 -8.15 -9.16 -12.87
C ARG A 87 -7.51 -9.35 -14.24
N GLY A 88 -6.29 -9.89 -14.26
CA GLY A 88 -5.58 -10.13 -15.52
C GLY A 88 -6.37 -11.06 -16.44
N GLY A 89 -6.41 -10.76 -17.74
CA GLY A 89 -7.17 -11.49 -18.74
C GLY A 89 -8.69 -11.27 -18.72
N VAL A 90 -9.24 -10.60 -17.69
CA VAL A 90 -10.68 -10.35 -17.55
C VAL A 90 -10.98 -8.86 -17.67
N ASP A 91 -10.26 -8.02 -16.93
CA ASP A 91 -10.52 -6.59 -16.86
C ASP A 91 -9.56 -5.75 -17.74
N ASP A 92 -8.64 -6.39 -18.47
CA ASP A 92 -7.58 -5.72 -19.24
C ASP A 92 -8.15 -4.72 -20.27
N ALA A 93 -9.23 -5.09 -20.97
CA ALA A 93 -9.86 -4.24 -21.98
C ALA A 93 -10.50 -2.97 -21.37
N VAL A 94 -11.18 -3.11 -20.23
CA VAL A 94 -11.79 -1.96 -19.54
C VAL A 94 -10.73 -1.09 -18.86
N MET A 95 -9.68 -1.71 -18.30
CA MET A 95 -8.52 -0.99 -17.78
C MET A 95 -7.85 -0.14 -18.86
N ALA A 96 -7.57 -0.72 -20.03
CA ALA A 96 -6.98 -0.02 -21.16
C ALA A 96 -7.86 1.14 -21.64
N THR A 97 -9.18 0.92 -21.77
CA THR A 97 -10.16 1.94 -22.18
C THR A 97 -10.14 3.18 -21.28
N HIS A 98 -9.91 3.00 -19.98
CA HIS A 98 -9.90 4.07 -19.00
C HIS A 98 -8.49 4.54 -18.58
N GLY A 99 -7.44 4.07 -19.27
CA GLY A 99 -6.06 4.40 -18.94
C GLY A 99 -5.66 4.00 -17.52
N ILE A 100 -6.16 2.86 -17.06
CA ILE A 100 -5.84 2.28 -15.76
C ILE A 100 -4.69 1.30 -15.96
N GLU A 101 -3.56 1.60 -15.35
CA GLU A 101 -2.38 0.77 -15.47
C GLU A 101 -2.25 -0.16 -14.25
N ALA A 102 -1.79 -1.40 -14.47
CA ALA A 102 -1.65 -2.41 -13.41
C ALA A 102 -0.65 -1.99 -12.31
N ILE A 103 -0.97 -2.26 -11.05
CA ILE A 103 -0.04 -2.14 -9.92
C ILE A 103 0.18 -3.55 -9.37
N ASP A 104 1.44 -4.00 -9.32
CA ASP A 104 1.79 -5.37 -8.94
C ASP A 104 2.21 -5.49 -7.47
N LEU A 105 2.71 -4.39 -6.90
CA LEU A 105 3.14 -4.32 -5.50
C LEU A 105 2.60 -3.04 -4.83
N LEU A 106 1.96 -3.20 -3.68
CA LEU A 106 1.65 -2.11 -2.76
C LEU A 106 2.58 -2.21 -1.55
N VAL A 107 3.28 -1.12 -1.20
CA VAL A 107 4.05 -1.00 0.04
C VAL A 107 3.41 0.12 0.86
N LEU A 108 2.75 -0.23 1.96
CA LEU A 108 1.95 0.70 2.73
C LEU A 108 1.86 0.31 4.20
N ASN A 109 2.41 1.16 5.07
CA ASN A 109 2.14 1.12 6.50
C ASN A 109 1.28 2.34 6.90
N LEU A 110 0.32 2.10 7.79
CA LEU A 110 -0.69 3.08 8.19
C LEU A 110 -0.09 4.15 9.10
N TYR A 111 -0.79 5.29 9.20
CA TYR A 111 -0.50 6.26 10.27
C TYR A 111 -0.57 5.59 11.65
N PRO A 112 0.29 6.01 12.59
CA PRO A 112 0.42 5.35 13.88
C PRO A 112 -0.70 5.79 14.84
N PHE A 113 -1.96 5.57 14.46
CA PHE A 113 -3.15 5.94 15.24
C PHE A 113 -3.05 5.42 16.69
N GLU A 114 -2.58 4.18 16.85
CA GLU A 114 -2.39 3.56 18.17
C GLU A 114 -1.34 4.32 19.01
N GLN A 115 -0.30 4.87 18.39
CA GLN A 115 0.72 5.65 19.11
C GLN A 115 0.22 7.06 19.45
N VAL A 116 -0.52 7.68 18.53
CA VAL A 116 -1.11 9.01 18.74
C VAL A 116 -2.10 8.98 19.89
N THR A 117 -3.04 8.02 19.87
CA THR A 117 -4.10 7.90 20.88
C THR A 117 -3.64 7.36 22.23
N ALA A 118 -2.45 6.75 22.30
CA ALA A 118 -1.83 6.36 23.56
C ALA A 118 -1.25 7.55 24.35
N ARG A 119 -1.08 8.72 23.71
CA ARG A 119 -0.60 9.91 24.39
C ARG A 119 -1.69 10.48 25.31
N ALA A 120 -1.31 10.80 26.54
CA ALA A 120 -2.23 11.35 27.54
C ALA A 120 -2.85 12.71 27.16
N ASP A 121 -2.20 13.45 26.26
CA ASP A 121 -2.62 14.77 25.77
C ASP A 121 -3.34 14.73 24.41
N CYS A 122 -3.61 13.54 23.86
CA CYS A 122 -4.31 13.40 22.58
C CYS A 122 -5.77 13.86 22.70
N SER A 123 -6.13 14.91 21.96
CA SER A 123 -7.52 15.35 21.83
C SER A 123 -8.33 14.44 20.88
N LEU A 124 -9.66 14.47 20.99
CA LEU A 124 -10.54 13.79 20.03
C LEU A 124 -10.31 14.30 18.60
N ALA A 125 -10.16 15.61 18.42
CA ALA A 125 -9.89 16.21 17.11
C ALA A 125 -8.57 15.66 16.52
N GLU A 126 -7.50 15.61 17.31
CA GLU A 126 -6.22 15.03 16.88
C GLU A 126 -6.36 13.54 16.51
N ALA A 127 -7.12 12.76 17.30
CA ALA A 127 -7.37 11.37 16.99
C ALA A 127 -8.13 11.21 15.66
N VAL A 128 -9.19 12.00 15.44
CA VAL A 128 -10.00 11.96 14.20
C VAL A 128 -9.18 12.33 12.97
N GLU A 129 -8.30 13.33 13.06
CA GLU A 129 -7.41 13.69 11.95
C GLU A 129 -6.40 12.59 11.60
N ASN A 130 -6.07 11.71 12.54
CA ASN A 130 -5.15 10.59 12.34
C ASN A 130 -5.82 9.29 11.88
N ILE A 131 -7.14 9.30 11.63
CA ILE A 131 -7.86 8.17 11.03
C ILE A 131 -7.59 8.15 9.52
N ASP A 132 -6.83 7.15 9.08
CA ASP A 132 -6.50 6.94 7.68
C ASP A 132 -7.66 6.27 6.94
N ILE A 133 -8.10 6.89 5.84
CA ILE A 133 -9.13 6.34 4.96
C ILE A 133 -8.51 5.66 3.73
N GLY A 134 -7.55 6.34 3.09
CA GLY A 134 -6.94 5.88 1.86
C GLY A 134 -6.07 4.64 2.06
N GLY A 135 -5.34 4.58 3.17
CA GLY A 135 -4.47 3.47 3.53
C GLY A 135 -5.21 2.14 3.65
N PRO A 136 -6.20 2.01 4.55
CA PRO A 136 -6.98 0.78 4.69
C PRO A 136 -7.71 0.40 3.40
N ALA A 137 -8.21 1.38 2.63
CA ALA A 137 -8.85 1.10 1.34
C ALA A 137 -7.88 0.46 0.33
N MET A 138 -6.66 0.98 0.22
CA MET A 138 -5.63 0.41 -0.67
C MET A 138 -5.14 -0.96 -0.19
N LEU A 139 -4.90 -1.13 1.13
CA LEU A 139 -4.51 -2.41 1.71
C LEU A 139 -5.53 -3.50 1.39
N ARG A 140 -6.82 -3.23 1.64
CA ARG A 140 -7.90 -4.16 1.32
C ARG A 140 -8.00 -4.46 -0.18
N SER A 141 -7.77 -3.45 -1.01
CA SER A 141 -7.78 -3.61 -2.48
C SER A 141 -6.69 -4.56 -2.96
N ALA A 142 -5.45 -4.32 -2.52
CA ALA A 142 -4.29 -5.15 -2.88
C ALA A 142 -4.41 -6.57 -2.32
N ALA A 143 -4.74 -6.70 -1.03
CA ALA A 143 -4.88 -7.99 -0.36
C ALA A 143 -6.00 -8.85 -0.97
N LYS A 144 -7.16 -8.25 -1.29
CA LYS A 144 -8.25 -8.94 -1.99
C LYS A 144 -7.79 -9.55 -3.32
N ASN A 145 -6.90 -8.87 -4.04
CA ASN A 145 -6.42 -9.28 -5.34
C ASN A 145 -5.04 -9.98 -5.30
N PHE A 146 -4.75 -10.73 -4.22
CA PHE A 146 -3.45 -11.40 -4.04
C PHE A 146 -3.08 -12.37 -5.18
N ALA A 147 -4.06 -12.81 -5.97
CA ALA A 147 -3.81 -13.58 -7.19
C ALA A 147 -2.85 -12.85 -8.15
N ARG A 148 -2.92 -11.51 -8.20
CA ARG A 148 -2.05 -10.63 -9.00
C ARG A 148 -1.11 -9.79 -8.14
N VAL A 149 -1.59 -9.23 -7.03
CA VAL A 149 -0.92 -8.14 -6.31
C VAL A 149 -0.22 -8.64 -5.06
N ALA A 150 1.01 -8.19 -4.82
CA ALA A 150 1.68 -8.32 -3.54
C ALA A 150 1.43 -7.08 -2.67
N VAL A 151 1.35 -7.25 -1.34
CA VAL A 151 1.12 -6.13 -0.42
C VAL A 151 2.02 -6.25 0.81
N ALA A 152 2.92 -5.29 1.02
CA ALA A 152 3.75 -5.21 2.22
C ALA A 152 3.23 -4.11 3.15
N THR A 153 3.02 -4.45 4.41
CA THR A 153 2.44 -3.58 5.44
C THR A 153 3.40 -3.17 6.54
N ASP A 154 4.57 -3.80 6.62
CA ASP A 154 5.54 -3.58 7.69
C ASP A 154 6.98 -3.66 7.16
N PRO A 155 7.89 -2.78 7.60
CA PRO A 155 9.30 -2.81 7.19
C PRO A 155 10.02 -4.14 7.41
N SER A 156 9.64 -4.92 8.42
CA SER A 156 10.21 -6.24 8.68
C SER A 156 9.99 -7.24 7.54
N GLN A 157 9.02 -6.98 6.65
CA GLN A 157 8.74 -7.82 5.49
C GLN A 157 9.68 -7.53 4.31
N TYR A 158 10.35 -6.37 4.27
CA TYR A 158 11.11 -5.93 3.11
C TYR A 158 12.31 -6.83 2.78
N PRO A 159 13.12 -7.30 3.76
CA PRO A 159 14.26 -8.16 3.45
C PRO A 159 13.87 -9.47 2.76
N ALA A 160 12.83 -10.15 3.24
CA ALA A 160 12.34 -11.38 2.64
C ALA A 160 11.75 -11.14 1.24
N LEU A 161 11.01 -10.04 1.07
CA LEU A 161 10.45 -9.65 -0.22
C LEU A 161 11.54 -9.35 -1.25
N VAL A 162 12.60 -8.63 -0.87
CA VAL A 162 13.74 -8.35 -1.74
C VAL A 162 14.50 -9.64 -2.10
N ALA A 163 14.75 -10.52 -1.13
CA ALA A 163 15.43 -11.79 -1.36
C ALA A 163 14.66 -12.69 -2.35
N GLU A 164 13.33 -12.74 -2.27
CA GLU A 164 12.53 -13.50 -3.23
C GLU A 164 12.53 -12.86 -4.62
N LEU A 165 12.43 -11.53 -4.71
CA LEU A 165 12.59 -10.81 -5.99
C LEU A 165 13.98 -11.03 -6.59
N GLU A 166 15.01 -11.24 -5.78
CA GLU A 166 16.36 -11.59 -6.23
C GLU A 166 16.43 -12.98 -6.82
N ALA A 167 15.94 -13.97 -6.07
CA ALA A 167 15.97 -15.37 -6.49
C ALA A 167 15.03 -15.66 -7.68
N GLY A 168 13.93 -14.92 -7.79
CA GLY A 168 12.85 -15.17 -8.74
C GLY A 168 12.86 -14.32 -10.01
N ASP A 169 13.97 -13.63 -10.32
CA ASP A 169 14.04 -12.63 -11.40
C ASP A 169 12.86 -11.64 -11.30
N GLY A 170 12.76 -10.92 -10.19
CA GLY A 170 11.70 -9.92 -9.93
C GLY A 170 10.28 -10.49 -9.82
N GLN A 171 10.13 -11.81 -9.66
CA GLN A 171 8.84 -12.46 -9.45
C GLN A 171 8.60 -12.79 -7.99
N LEU A 172 7.34 -12.68 -7.55
CA LEU A 172 6.89 -13.20 -6.27
C LEU A 172 5.99 -14.40 -6.48
N SER A 173 6.13 -15.41 -5.64
CA SER A 173 5.30 -16.61 -5.64
C SER A 173 3.89 -16.32 -5.14
N ALA A 174 2.93 -17.17 -5.52
CA ALA A 174 1.57 -17.07 -5.00
C ALA A 174 1.50 -17.30 -3.48
N ALA A 175 2.38 -18.16 -2.94
CA ALA A 175 2.46 -18.43 -1.51
C ALA A 175 2.84 -17.16 -0.73
N THR A 176 3.86 -16.43 -1.20
CA THR A 176 4.26 -15.15 -0.61
C THR A 176 3.15 -14.13 -0.70
N ARG A 177 2.55 -13.94 -1.89
CA ARG A 177 1.44 -12.98 -2.05
C ARG A 177 0.26 -13.29 -1.13
N PHE A 178 -0.08 -14.57 -0.95
CA PHE A 178 -1.13 -14.97 -0.01
C PHE A 178 -0.77 -14.66 1.45
N SER A 179 0.44 -15.00 1.89
CA SER A 179 0.93 -14.68 3.25
C SER A 179 0.90 -13.17 3.54
N LEU A 180 1.35 -12.38 2.57
CA LEU A 180 1.30 -10.92 2.60
C LEU A 180 -0.13 -10.39 2.67
N SER A 181 -1.05 -10.95 1.89
CA SER A 181 -2.48 -10.61 1.95
C SER A 181 -3.10 -10.90 3.33
N VAL A 182 -2.79 -12.05 3.93
CA VAL A 182 -3.25 -12.36 5.30
C VAL A 182 -2.74 -11.32 6.29
N SER A 183 -1.45 -10.96 6.20
CA SER A 183 -0.84 -9.93 7.04
C SER A 183 -1.53 -8.58 6.87
N ALA A 184 -1.86 -8.19 5.64
CA ALA A 184 -2.55 -6.93 5.36
C ALA A 184 -3.97 -6.87 5.93
N PHE A 185 -4.76 -7.94 5.78
CA PHE A 185 -6.09 -7.99 6.40
C PHE A 185 -6.03 -7.99 7.92
N ASN A 186 -5.05 -8.68 8.52
CA ASN A 186 -4.83 -8.64 9.96
C ASN A 186 -4.48 -7.22 10.43
N ARG A 187 -3.60 -6.51 9.73
CA ARG A 187 -3.23 -5.13 10.07
C ARG A 187 -4.42 -4.18 10.02
N VAL A 188 -5.26 -4.30 8.98
CA VAL A 188 -6.50 -3.51 8.86
C VAL A 188 -7.47 -3.82 9.98
N ALA A 189 -7.69 -5.10 10.31
CA ALA A 189 -8.56 -5.48 11.42
C ALA A 189 -8.09 -4.93 12.77
N GLN A 190 -6.77 -4.94 13.03
CA GLN A 190 -6.17 -4.35 14.22
C GLN A 190 -6.36 -2.83 14.26
N TYR A 191 -6.17 -2.16 13.12
CA TYR A 191 -6.33 -0.71 13.00
C TYR A 191 -7.78 -0.28 13.29
N ASP A 192 -8.76 -0.93 12.67
CA ASP A 192 -10.17 -0.64 12.88
C ASP A 192 -10.61 -0.93 14.32
N ALA A 193 -10.07 -1.99 14.93
CA ALA A 193 -10.31 -2.29 16.35
C ALA A 193 -9.76 -1.19 17.27
N ALA A 194 -8.57 -0.65 16.99
CA ALA A 194 -8.00 0.44 17.76
C ALA A 194 -8.85 1.71 17.69
N ILE A 195 -9.32 2.07 16.49
CA ILE A 195 -10.23 3.20 16.29
C ILE A 195 -11.53 3.00 17.06
N SER A 196 -12.16 1.82 16.91
CA SER A 196 -13.40 1.48 17.61
C SER A 196 -13.26 1.56 19.12
N ASN A 197 -12.18 0.99 19.67
CA ASN A 197 -11.89 1.02 21.11
C ASN A 197 -11.71 2.45 21.62
N TYR A 198 -10.94 3.28 20.90
CA TYR A 198 -10.73 4.67 21.28
C TYR A 198 -12.04 5.46 21.28
N LEU A 199 -12.79 5.44 20.18
CA LEU A 199 -14.04 6.19 20.04
C LEU A 199 -15.12 5.73 21.03
N SER A 200 -15.15 4.44 21.39
CA SER A 200 -16.09 3.91 22.40
C SER A 200 -15.75 4.35 23.82
N ALA A 201 -14.50 4.70 24.10
CA ALA A 201 -14.06 5.19 25.41
C ALA A 201 -14.27 6.70 25.61
N VAL A 202 -14.50 7.44 24.53
CA VAL A 202 -14.76 8.89 24.56
C VAL A 202 -16.15 9.16 25.12
N THR A 203 -16.22 9.87 26.26
CA THR A 203 -17.48 10.17 26.96
C THR A 203 -18.05 11.55 26.65
N ASP A 204 -17.26 12.43 26.03
CA ASP A 204 -17.69 13.73 25.55
C ASP A 204 -17.14 13.95 24.14
N ALA A 205 -18.05 14.11 23.18
CA ALA A 205 -17.73 14.29 21.76
C ALA A 205 -17.86 15.76 21.33
N SER A 206 -18.10 16.68 22.27
CA SER A 206 -18.26 18.11 22.01
C SER A 206 -16.95 18.88 21.92
#